data_AF-A0A257LY90-F1
#
_entry.id   AF-A0A257LY90-F1
#
_cell.length_a   1.000
_cell.length_b   1.000
_cell.length_c   1.000
_cell.angle_alpha   90.00
_cell.angle_beta   90.00
_cell.angle_gamma   90.00
#
_symmetry.space_group_name_H-M   'P 1'
#
loop_
_entity.id
_entity.type
_entity.pdbx_description
1 polymer ?
#
loop_
_entity_poly.entity_id
_entity_poly.type
_entity_poly.pdbx_seq_one_letter_code
_entity_poly.pdbx_strand_id
1 'polypeptide(L)'
;MRGEHRSTALFRETRGSGFFRVLAGKNSPFYVDVLDSLERESADRPDGIAREEAVGIIVETLERHPGFEFDGEADPESLPADFRERARLLLEVLLKCHWLEEPPRRDWRRKIHFDAHGATLLAALRKVAWPDVAVFTDKLTGVCSMLA
;
A
#
# COMPACT_ATOMS: atom_id res chain seq x y z
N MET A 1 12.94 -35.77 0.23
CA MET A 1 12.71 -34.32 0.07
C MET A 1 12.15 -33.78 1.37
N ARG A 2 12.91 -32.99 2.14
CA ARG A 2 12.33 -32.27 3.28
C ARG A 2 11.40 -31.20 2.71
N GLY A 3 10.11 -31.27 3.04
CA GLY A 3 9.13 -30.28 2.62
C GLY A 3 9.59 -28.90 3.08
N GLU A 4 9.61 -27.94 2.15
CA GLU A 4 9.86 -26.54 2.47
C GLU A 4 8.92 -26.11 3.61
N HIS A 5 9.47 -25.47 4.64
CA HIS A 5 8.64 -24.97 5.74
C HIS A 5 7.62 -23.98 5.16
N ARG A 6 6.34 -24.13 5.54
CA ARG A 6 5.24 -23.30 5.02
C ARG A 6 5.52 -21.80 5.16
N SER A 7 6.20 -21.39 6.24
CA SER A 7 6.63 -20.01 6.44
C SER A 7 7.58 -19.54 5.34
N THR A 8 8.57 -20.34 4.94
CA THR A 8 9.52 -20.02 3.88
C THR A 8 8.80 -19.82 2.54
N ALA A 9 7.87 -20.72 2.20
CA ALA A 9 7.09 -20.60 0.97
C ALA A 9 6.23 -19.31 0.97
N LEU A 10 5.54 -19.01 2.07
CA LEU A 10 4.71 -17.81 2.20
C LEU A 10 5.51 -16.50 2.10
N PHE A 11 6.67 -16.41 2.77
CA PHE A 11 7.51 -15.20 2.73
C PHE A 11 8.27 -15.02 1.41
N ARG A 12 8.45 -16.09 0.63
CA ARG A 12 9.00 -16.00 -0.72
C ARG A 12 8.04 -15.27 -1.67
N GLU A 13 6.75 -15.56 -1.58
CA GLU A 13 5.72 -14.91 -2.42
C GLU A 13 5.61 -13.41 -2.12
N THR A 14 5.78 -12.98 -0.87
CA THR A 14 5.79 -11.56 -0.49
C THR A 14 7.13 -10.86 -0.76
N ARG A 15 8.05 -11.52 -1.47
CA ARG A 15 9.35 -11.00 -1.92
C ARG A 15 10.19 -10.35 -0.81
N GLY A 16 10.12 -10.87 0.42
CA GLY A 16 10.96 -10.47 1.55
C GLY A 16 10.27 -9.63 2.63
N SER A 17 11.06 -9.18 3.61
CA SER A 17 10.55 -8.51 4.83
C SER A 17 10.16 -7.04 4.63
N GLY A 18 10.66 -6.40 3.56
CA GLY A 18 10.33 -5.01 3.24
C GLY A 18 8.83 -4.79 2.99
N PHE A 19 8.15 -5.81 2.45
CA PHE A 19 6.73 -5.77 2.13
C PHE A 19 5.85 -5.45 3.35
N PHE A 20 6.10 -6.10 4.49
CA PHE A 20 5.33 -5.86 5.71
C PHE A 20 5.79 -4.63 6.50
N ARG A 21 6.98 -4.09 6.22
CA ARG A 21 7.55 -2.96 6.96
C ARG A 21 6.68 -1.71 6.88
N VAL A 22 6.12 -1.42 5.71
CA VAL A 22 5.28 -0.22 5.50
C VAL A 22 3.94 -0.30 6.24
N LEU A 23 3.51 -1.51 6.63
CA LEU A 23 2.29 -1.74 7.41
C LEU A 23 2.56 -1.74 8.92
N ALA A 24 3.82 -1.59 9.33
CA ALA A 24 4.23 -1.60 10.72
C ALA A 24 4.87 -0.26 11.11
N GLY A 25 4.80 0.08 12.39
CA GLY A 25 5.44 1.29 12.92
C GLY A 25 4.60 2.56 12.82
N LYS A 26 5.20 3.68 13.21
CA LYS A 26 4.52 4.97 13.42
C LYS A 26 3.96 5.58 12.13
N ASN A 27 4.61 5.33 11.00
CA ASN A 27 4.22 5.88 9.70
C ASN A 27 3.27 4.98 8.91
N SER A 28 2.85 3.85 9.48
CA SER A 28 1.93 2.92 8.81
C SER A 28 0.64 3.59 8.30
N PRO A 29 0.00 4.56 9.01
CA PRO A 29 -1.18 5.23 8.46
C PRO A 29 -0.89 5.97 7.16
N PHE A 30 0.23 6.70 7.10
CA PHE A 30 0.65 7.42 5.88
C PHE A 30 0.88 6.45 4.72
N TYR A 31 1.64 5.37 4.96
CA TYR A 31 1.91 4.41 3.89
C TYR A 31 0.64 3.73 3.39
N VAL A 32 -0.28 3.37 4.29
CA VAL A 32 -1.57 2.77 3.91
C VAL A 32 -2.39 3.74 3.05
N ASP A 33 -2.46 5.02 3.40
CA ASP A 33 -3.21 6.01 2.63
C ASP A 33 -2.60 6.28 1.24
N VAL A 34 -1.26 6.27 1.15
CA VAL A 34 -0.55 6.34 -0.14
C VAL A 34 -0.87 5.10 -0.99
N LEU A 35 -0.75 3.90 -0.41
CA LEU A 35 -0.99 2.65 -1.12
C LEU A 35 -2.45 2.54 -1.59
N ASP A 36 -3.40 2.97 -0.76
CA ASP A 36 -4.82 3.03 -1.11
C ASP A 36 -5.10 3.96 -2.27
N SER A 37 -4.47 5.15 -2.27
CA SER A 37 -4.62 6.12 -3.35
C SER A 37 -3.99 5.62 -4.65
N LEU A 38 -2.78 5.04 -4.59
CA LEU A 38 -2.08 4.49 -5.76
C LEU A 38 -2.78 3.26 -6.34
N GLU A 39 -3.33 2.38 -5.49
CA GLU A 39 -4.05 1.19 -5.95
C GLU A 39 -5.33 1.58 -6.68
N ARG A 40 -6.13 2.50 -6.12
CA ARG A 40 -7.35 3.00 -6.79
C ARG A 40 -7.05 3.63 -8.15
N GLU A 41 -6.02 4.46 -8.22
CA GLU A 41 -5.62 5.07 -9.50
C GLU A 41 -5.13 4.01 -10.50
N SER A 42 -4.45 2.96 -10.03
CA SER A 42 -3.94 1.90 -10.89
C SER A 42 -5.00 0.88 -11.33
N ALA A 43 -6.09 0.72 -10.56
CA ALA A 43 -7.10 -0.32 -10.76
C ALA A 43 -7.75 -0.26 -12.16
N ASP A 44 -8.01 0.95 -12.66
CA ASP A 44 -8.63 1.16 -13.98
C ASP A 44 -7.60 1.29 -15.12
N ARG A 45 -6.30 1.09 -14.83
CA ARG A 45 -5.19 1.41 -15.73
C ARG A 45 -4.23 0.22 -15.87
N PRO A 46 -4.54 -0.76 -16.75
CA PRO A 46 -3.71 -1.95 -16.90
C PRO A 46 -2.28 -1.66 -17.38
N ASP A 47 -2.07 -0.52 -18.06
CA ASP A 47 -0.76 -0.04 -18.50
C ASP A 47 0.05 0.69 -17.41
N GLY A 48 -0.48 0.75 -16.18
CA GLY A 48 0.12 1.46 -15.07
C GLY A 48 0.03 2.98 -15.18
N ILE A 49 0.44 3.63 -14.09
CA ILE A 49 0.41 5.09 -13.93
C ILE A 49 1.76 5.71 -14.30
N ALA A 50 1.78 6.98 -14.68
CA ALA A 50 3.05 7.65 -14.96
C ALA A 50 3.82 7.89 -13.65
N ARG A 51 5.16 7.85 -13.68
CA ARG A 51 5.98 8.10 -12.48
C ARG A 51 5.68 9.44 -11.82
N GLU A 52 5.55 10.51 -12.61
CA GLU A 52 5.25 11.86 -12.07
C GLU A 52 3.84 11.97 -11.49
N GLU A 53 2.90 11.15 -11.95
CA GLU A 53 1.55 11.08 -11.43
C GLU A 53 1.52 10.33 -10.09
N ALA A 54 2.26 9.21 -9.99
CA ALA A 54 2.48 8.53 -8.71
C ALA A 54 3.13 9.47 -7.67
N VAL A 55 4.12 10.26 -8.10
CA VAL A 55 4.75 11.30 -7.24
C VAL A 55 3.71 12.33 -6.80
N GLY A 56 2.83 12.78 -7.68
CA GLY A 56 1.73 13.71 -7.36
C GLY A 56 0.82 13.17 -6.25
N ILE A 57 0.37 11.92 -6.38
CA ILE A 57 -0.47 11.25 -5.36
C ILE A 57 0.24 11.18 -3.99
N ILE A 58 1.54 10.91 -3.99
CA ILE A 58 2.34 10.88 -2.75
C ILE A 58 2.45 12.28 -2.14
N VAL A 59 2.63 13.33 -2.94
CA VAL A 59 2.65 14.73 -2.46
C VAL A 59 1.33 15.10 -1.80
N GLU A 60 0.20 14.82 -2.45
CA GLU A 60 -1.14 15.09 -1.89
C GLU A 60 -1.38 14.34 -0.58
N THR A 61 -0.76 13.17 -0.41
CA THR A 61 -0.84 12.42 0.84
C THR A 61 0.11 12.99 1.90
N LEU A 62 1.32 13.45 1.54
CA LEU A 62 2.23 14.12 2.46
C LEU A 62 1.60 15.38 3.07
N GLU A 63 0.90 16.17 2.26
CA GLU A 63 0.19 17.37 2.71
C GLU A 63 -0.90 17.05 3.75
N ARG A 64 -1.54 15.88 3.65
CA ARG A 64 -2.54 15.39 4.61
C ARG A 64 -1.94 14.78 5.87
N HIS A 65 -0.64 14.48 5.88
CA HIS A 65 0.07 13.83 6.99
C HIS A 65 1.25 14.68 7.48
N PRO A 66 1.01 15.83 8.15
CA PRO A 66 2.08 16.72 8.63
C PRO A 66 3.00 16.06 9.67
N GLY A 67 2.57 14.98 10.33
CA GLY A 67 3.35 14.20 11.29
C GLY A 67 4.20 13.08 10.69
N PHE A 68 4.29 12.98 9.36
CA PHE A 68 5.11 11.95 8.72
C PHE A 68 6.62 12.24 8.89
N GLU A 69 7.33 11.23 9.41
CA GLU A 69 8.78 11.27 9.63
C GLU A 69 9.42 10.08 8.92
N PHE A 70 10.52 10.24 8.19
CA PHE A 70 11.20 9.07 7.63
C PHE A 70 11.75 8.17 8.74
N ASP A 71 11.51 6.86 8.66
CA ASP A 71 12.00 5.89 9.63
C ASP A 71 13.51 5.60 9.40
N GLY A 72 14.38 6.15 10.25
CA GLY A 72 15.78 5.71 10.47
C GLY A 72 16.88 6.29 9.56
N GLU A 73 18.09 6.42 10.14
CA GLU A 73 19.46 6.77 9.64
C GLU A 73 19.67 7.94 8.67
N ALA A 74 18.65 8.48 8.02
CA ALA A 74 18.77 9.77 7.36
C ALA A 74 18.79 10.85 8.45
N ASP A 75 19.88 11.62 8.52
CA ASP A 75 19.93 12.82 9.34
C ASP A 75 18.71 13.69 8.96
N PRO A 76 17.86 14.14 9.89
CA PRO A 76 16.71 14.98 9.55
C PRO A 76 17.08 16.19 8.69
N GLU A 77 18.32 16.68 8.82
CA GLU A 77 18.90 17.76 8.00
C GLU A 77 19.24 17.33 6.56
N SER A 78 19.35 16.02 6.28
CA SER A 78 19.62 15.46 4.95
C SER A 78 18.36 15.21 4.13
N LEU A 79 17.18 15.33 4.74
CA LEU A 79 15.92 15.15 4.03
C LEU A 79 15.57 16.42 3.24
N PRO A 80 15.12 16.28 1.99
CA PRO A 80 14.63 17.41 1.22
C PRO A 80 13.52 18.18 1.95
N ALA A 81 13.61 19.50 1.96
CA ALA A 81 12.52 20.36 2.42
C ALA A 81 11.31 20.31 1.46
N ASP A 82 11.56 20.05 0.17
CA ASP A 82 10.53 19.97 -0.86
C ASP A 82 9.75 18.64 -0.78
N PHE A 83 8.42 18.73 -0.68
CA PHE A 83 7.54 17.56 -0.71
C PHE A 83 7.69 16.74 -1.98
N ARG A 84 8.01 17.36 -3.12
CA ARG A 84 8.16 16.62 -4.38
C ARG A 84 9.39 15.73 -4.37
N GLU A 85 10.49 16.19 -3.80
CA GLU A 85 11.70 15.39 -3.60
C GLU A 85 11.47 14.28 -2.56
N ARG A 86 10.80 14.58 -1.44
CA ARG A 86 10.39 13.57 -0.45
C ARG A 86 9.50 12.50 -1.09
N ALA A 87 8.53 12.89 -1.91
CA ALA A 87 7.65 11.97 -2.61
C ALA A 87 8.41 11.04 -3.57
N ARG A 88 9.45 11.56 -4.26
CA ARG A 88 10.32 10.71 -5.08
C ARG A 88 11.08 9.69 -4.25
N LEU A 89 11.60 10.05 -3.08
CA LEU A 89 12.25 9.11 -2.17
C LEU A 89 11.29 8.03 -1.67
N LEU A 90 10.06 8.42 -1.32
CA LEU A 90 9.02 7.49 -0.88
C LEU A 90 8.59 6.52 -1.98
N LEU A 91 8.50 7.00 -3.23
CA LEU A 91 8.24 6.13 -4.37
C LEU A 91 9.33 5.05 -4.49
N GLU A 92 10.61 5.40 -4.32
CA GLU A 92 11.70 4.44 -4.31
C GLU A 92 11.61 3.46 -3.13
N VAL A 93 11.16 3.90 -1.96
CA VAL A 93 10.90 3.02 -0.81
C VAL A 93 9.81 2.00 -1.16
N LEU A 94 8.70 2.43 -1.75
CA LEU A 94 7.59 1.54 -2.12
C LEU A 94 7.98 0.53 -3.22
N LEU A 95 8.82 0.95 -4.17
CA LEU A 95 9.42 0.05 -5.17
C LEU A 95 10.34 -0.99 -4.51
N LYS A 96 11.22 -0.56 -3.59
CA LYS A 96 12.12 -1.47 -2.84
C LYS A 96 11.36 -2.43 -1.92
N CYS A 97 10.22 -2.01 -1.40
CA CYS A 97 9.34 -2.83 -0.57
C CYS A 97 8.40 -3.72 -1.39
N HIS A 98 8.49 -3.73 -2.72
CA HIS A 98 7.68 -4.54 -3.62
C HIS A 98 6.16 -4.30 -3.53
N TRP A 99 5.76 -3.09 -3.14
CA TRP A 99 4.35 -2.67 -3.28
C TRP A 99 4.05 -2.10 -4.66
N LEU A 100 5.10 -1.62 -5.33
CA LEU A 100 5.05 -1.10 -6.68
C LEU A 100 6.09 -1.83 -7.53
N GLU A 101 5.82 -1.93 -8.82
CA GLU A 101 6.73 -2.47 -9.81
C GLU A 101 6.98 -1.43 -10.91
N GLU A 102 8.23 -1.33 -11.36
CA GLU A 102 8.62 -0.59 -12.56
C GLU A 102 9.18 -1.60 -13.57
N PRO A 103 8.33 -2.20 -14.43
CA PRO A 103 8.77 -3.22 -15.36
C PRO A 103 9.88 -2.67 -16.29
N PRO A 104 10.92 -3.47 -16.59
CA PRO A 104 11.98 -3.06 -17.50
C PRO A 104 11.43 -3.03 -18.94
N ARG A 105 10.78 -1.94 -19.33
CA ARG A 105 10.37 -1.68 -20.72
C ARG A 105 11.47 -0.93 -21.48
N ARG A 106 11.51 -1.16 -22.80
CA ARG A 106 12.43 -0.52 -23.76
C ARG A 106 12.08 0.94 -24.06
N ASP A 107 10.95 1.42 -23.55
CA ASP A 107 10.39 2.72 -23.90
C ASP A 107 10.74 3.75 -22.82
N TRP A 108 10.91 5.01 -23.23
CA TRP A 108 11.24 6.14 -22.35
C TRP A 108 10.16 6.46 -21.30
N ARG A 109 8.94 5.89 -21.44
CA ARG A 109 7.84 6.06 -20.49
C ARG A 109 7.93 5.03 -19.37
N ARG A 110 8.66 5.39 -18.32
CA ARG A 110 8.68 4.68 -17.03
C ARG A 110 7.28 4.67 -16.41
N LYS A 111 6.64 3.50 -16.40
CA LYS A 111 5.31 3.24 -15.87
C LYS A 111 5.41 2.49 -14.55
N ILE A 112 4.60 2.91 -13.59
CA ILE A 112 4.51 2.29 -12.27
C ILE A 112 3.26 1.41 -12.25
N HIS A 113 3.42 0.16 -11.84
CA HIS A 113 2.35 -0.79 -11.63
C HIS A 113 2.20 -1.07 -10.14
N PHE A 114 0.97 -1.28 -9.69
CA PHE A 114 0.70 -1.75 -8.34
C PHE A 114 0.91 -3.26 -8.28
N ASP A 115 1.63 -3.74 -7.25
CA ASP A 115 1.91 -5.17 -7.11
C ASP A 115 0.63 -5.95 -6.78
N ALA A 116 0.45 -7.12 -7.41
CA ALA A 116 -0.76 -7.93 -7.26
C ALA A 116 -0.94 -8.51 -5.84
N HIS A 117 0.16 -8.86 -5.16
CA HIS A 117 0.12 -9.32 -3.77
C HIS A 117 -0.17 -8.15 -2.82
N GLY A 118 0.39 -6.97 -3.10
CA GLY A 118 0.03 -5.72 -2.45
C GLY A 118 -1.47 -5.43 -2.53
N ALA A 119 -2.04 -5.49 -3.74
CA ALA A 119 -3.47 -5.26 -3.97
C ALA A 119 -4.34 -6.26 -3.19
N THR A 120 -3.94 -7.53 -3.19
CA THR A 120 -4.62 -8.60 -2.42
C THR A 120 -4.60 -8.31 -0.92
N LEU A 121 -3.44 -7.92 -0.37
CA LEU A 121 -3.31 -7.61 1.05
C LEU A 121 -4.12 -6.37 1.42
N LEU A 122 -4.08 -5.32 0.61
CA LEU A 122 -4.85 -4.10 0.84
C LEU A 122 -6.36 -4.37 0.80
N ALA A 123 -6.83 -5.18 -0.15
CA ALA A 123 -8.21 -5.63 -0.21
C ALA A 123 -8.61 -6.42 1.06
N ALA A 124 -7.72 -7.27 1.57
CA ALA A 124 -7.95 -7.99 2.83
C ALA A 124 -8.04 -7.03 4.02
N LEU A 125 -7.16 -6.02 4.11
CA LEU A 125 -7.19 -4.99 5.15
C LEU A 125 -8.50 -4.17 5.08
N ARG A 126 -8.93 -3.76 3.88
CA ARG A 126 -10.22 -3.08 3.67
C ARG A 126 -11.38 -3.94 4.17
N LYS A 127 -11.40 -5.23 3.84
CA LYS A 127 -12.44 -6.17 4.30
C LYS A 127 -12.46 -6.35 5.82
N VAL A 128 -11.30 -6.29 6.48
CA VAL A 128 -11.20 -6.35 7.93
C VAL A 128 -11.72 -5.06 8.58
N ALA A 129 -11.36 -3.90 8.02
CA ALA A 129 -11.78 -2.59 8.53
C ALA A 129 -13.27 -2.31 8.29
N TRP A 130 -13.78 -2.73 7.13
CA TRP A 130 -15.17 -2.59 6.71
C TRP A 130 -15.69 -3.95 6.25
N PRO A 131 -16.03 -4.85 7.19
CA PRO A 131 -16.65 -6.11 6.84
C PRO A 131 -17.98 -5.83 6.14
N ASP A 132 -18.25 -6.51 5.02
CA ASP A 132 -19.53 -6.40 4.31
C ASP A 132 -20.68 -6.50 5.32
N VAL A 133 -21.60 -5.52 5.26
CA VAL A 133 -22.74 -5.38 6.17
C VAL A 133 -23.69 -6.57 5.97
N ALA A 134 -23.36 -7.73 6.53
CA ALA A 134 -24.17 -8.94 6.42
C ALA A 134 -23.87 -9.94 7.54
N VAL A 135 -23.83 -9.52 8.81
CA VAL A 135 -23.97 -10.46 9.94
C VAL A 135 -24.77 -9.87 11.13
N PHE A 136 -24.98 -8.55 11.20
CA PHE A 136 -25.76 -7.97 12.31
C PHE A 136 -27.28 -7.95 12.06
N THR A 137 -27.72 -8.10 10.81
CA THR A 137 -29.14 -8.03 10.45
C THR A 137 -29.91 -9.29 10.84
N ASP A 138 -29.32 -10.49 10.74
CA ASP A 138 -30.03 -11.75 11.07
C ASP A 138 -30.53 -11.81 12.52
N LYS A 139 -29.77 -11.25 13.47
CA LYS A 139 -30.17 -11.22 14.87
C LYS A 139 -31.30 -10.21 15.13
N LEU A 140 -31.32 -9.08 14.41
CA LEU A 140 -32.38 -8.08 14.54
C LEU A 140 -33.65 -8.49 13.80
N THR A 141 -33.55 -9.15 12.64
CA THR A 141 -34.71 -9.70 11.93
C THR A 141 -35.39 -10.81 12.74
N GLY A 142 -34.61 -11.65 13.44
CA GLY A 142 -35.14 -12.63 14.39
C GLY A 142 -35.88 -11.99 15.59
N VAL A 143 -35.38 -10.86 16.10
CA VAL A 143 -36.04 -10.15 17.21
C VAL A 143 -37.30 -9.41 16.72
N CYS A 144 -37.26 -8.76 15.56
CA CYS A 144 -38.42 -8.07 15.00
C CYS A 144 -39.54 -9.04 14.60
N SER A 145 -39.24 -10.27 14.19
CA SER A 145 -40.24 -11.31 13.90
C SER A 145 -40.83 -11.97 15.16
N MET A 146 -40.18 -11.85 16.33
CA MET A 146 -40.75 -12.28 17.60
C MET A 146 -41.62 -11.21 18.28
N LEU A 147 -41.58 -9.97 17.80
CA LEU A 147 -42.31 -8.82 18.36
C LEU A 147 -43.52 -8.37 17.52
N ALA A 148 -43.76 -9.00 16.36
CA ALA A 148 -44.92 -8.76 15.49
C ALA A 148 -45.95 -9.89 15.62
#